data_AF-A0A553NUJ2-F1
#
_entry.id   AF-A0A553NUJ2-F1
#
_cell.length_a   1.000
_cell.length_b   1.000
_cell.length_c   1.000
_cell.angle_alpha   90.00
_cell.angle_beta   90.00
_cell.angle_gamma   90.00
#
_symmetry.space_group_name_H-M   'P 1'
#
loop_
_entity.id
_entity.type
_entity.pdbx_description
1 polymer ?
#
loop_
_entity_poly.entity_id
_entity_poly.type
_entity_poly.pdbx_seq_one_letter_code
_entity_poly.pdbx_strand_id
1 'polypeptide(L)'
;MSSQSSQTHMSVDPSQLQSSLSSPSVPGFHIEDTSVSPMSGLTETFAGAGETERQANLYLHRNLSATSSQDSCHMEEVEEKGVLDVKIKRAPSIRRNNSAIEAGMPCYNIISKPRGLAMIVDIEKFDNDVQERRVGSHVDVDNLKKLFRGLYFDVIEKHDLCRRDFEVALRELATDYRHLHGDMMILAILSHGRDGHIYTAEGHSIPTEAIYELFNNQNAPLLIGKPKFFIIQACRGEQNDFGQKEMLPDEVSMPMARKRRIGSDKDTIPFSNFEDVDRARPTWEDMIIAYSTIPGYVSLRDHLKGTWFIQSLVEVFMNHAHDKELIDLLRITSERLSQFSNVSQEKQTCNIEMRHLYKRIYFNPGLPEAKSSPKGLRRSQSDLPDSPRRRRQSAIGEEDDYSDIDQ
;
A
#
# COMPACT_ATOMS: atom_id res chain seq x y z
N MET A 1 -14.80 31.78 -47.82
CA MET A 1 -14.16 33.09 -47.61
C MET A 1 -14.11 33.32 -46.10
N SER A 2 -13.26 32.61 -45.37
CA SER A 2 -11.86 33.00 -45.05
C SER A 2 -11.81 34.20 -44.10
N SER A 3 -11.99 33.98 -42.79
CA SER A 3 -11.70 34.97 -41.74
C SER A 3 -10.38 34.61 -41.05
N GLN A 4 -9.32 35.32 -41.43
CA GLN A 4 -8.00 35.28 -40.80
C GLN A 4 -8.06 36.08 -39.49
N SER A 5 -7.54 35.51 -38.40
CA SER A 5 -7.22 36.24 -37.17
C SER A 5 -5.71 36.15 -36.93
N SER A 6 -5.08 37.32 -36.96
CA SER A 6 -3.65 37.57 -36.91
C SER A 6 -3.01 37.16 -35.58
N GLN A 7 -1.86 36.48 -35.66
CA GLN A 7 -0.92 36.27 -34.57
C GLN A 7 -0.06 37.53 -34.39
N THR A 8 0.01 38.05 -33.16
CA THR A 8 1.03 39.03 -32.76
C THR A 8 2.14 38.32 -31.99
N HIS A 9 3.31 38.21 -32.63
CA HIS A 9 4.58 37.85 -32.04
C HIS A 9 5.09 39.03 -31.19
N MET A 10 5.39 38.80 -29.90
CA MET A 10 6.24 39.71 -29.12
C MET A 10 7.59 39.04 -28.88
N SER A 11 8.61 39.61 -29.52
CA SER A 11 10.03 39.33 -29.33
C SER A 11 10.51 40.04 -28.06
N VAL A 12 11.16 39.31 -27.14
CA VAL A 12 11.81 39.91 -25.96
C VAL A 12 13.33 39.78 -26.10
N ASP A 13 13.99 40.91 -25.90
CA ASP A 13 15.41 41.20 -26.07
C ASP A 13 16.26 40.63 -24.91
N PRO A 14 17.31 39.83 -25.17
CA PRO A 14 18.09 39.16 -24.13
C PRO A 14 19.29 40.02 -23.68
N SER A 15 19.05 41.13 -22.97
CA SER A 15 20.18 41.88 -22.38
C SER A 15 19.90 42.68 -21.11
N GLN A 16 18.88 42.34 -20.31
CA GLN A 16 18.75 42.90 -18.96
C GLN A 16 18.21 41.87 -17.97
N LEU A 17 19.10 41.29 -17.15
CA LEU A 17 18.86 40.81 -15.79
C LEU A 17 20.19 40.28 -15.20
N GLN A 18 21.03 41.21 -14.76
CA GLN A 18 22.11 40.95 -13.82
C GLN A 18 21.79 41.73 -12.54
N SER A 19 21.40 41.03 -11.47
CA SER A 19 21.79 41.28 -10.07
C SER A 19 20.89 40.53 -9.10
N SER A 20 21.49 40.08 -7.99
CA SER A 20 20.91 39.49 -6.77
C SER A 20 20.58 37.99 -6.75
N LEU A 21 21.64 37.17 -6.71
CA LEU A 21 21.65 35.89 -5.98
C LEU A 21 22.28 36.16 -4.61
N SER A 22 21.53 35.99 -3.53
CA SER A 22 22.07 35.89 -2.17
C SER A 22 21.40 34.71 -1.46
N SER A 23 22.19 33.66 -1.26
CA SER A 23 21.87 32.42 -0.55
C SER A 23 21.78 32.66 0.96
N PRO A 24 20.89 31.99 1.71
CA PRO A 24 20.95 31.98 3.17
C PRO A 24 22.15 31.16 3.69
N SER A 25 22.86 31.74 4.64
CA SER A 25 24.04 31.21 5.33
C SER A 25 23.70 30.08 6.31
N VAL A 26 24.45 28.97 6.22
CA VAL A 26 24.47 27.84 7.16
C VAL A 26 25.33 28.21 8.39
N PRO A 27 24.94 27.88 9.64
CA PRO A 27 25.80 28.08 10.80
C PRO A 27 26.95 27.05 10.79
N GLY A 28 28.18 27.54 10.79
CA GLY A 28 29.39 26.71 10.88
C GLY A 28 29.60 26.13 12.28
N PHE A 29 29.86 24.83 12.35
CA PHE A 29 30.46 24.20 13.52
C PHE A 29 31.98 24.42 13.45
N HIS A 30 32.52 25.12 14.45
CA HIS A 30 33.94 25.20 14.69
C HIS A 30 34.46 23.85 15.20
N ILE A 31 35.40 23.27 14.46
CA ILE A 31 36.28 22.21 14.94
C ILE A 31 37.54 22.92 15.43
N GLU A 32 37.79 22.89 16.74
CA GLU A 32 39.10 23.23 17.28
C GLU A 32 40.00 21.99 17.21
N ASP A 33 41.06 22.11 16.40
CA ASP A 33 42.20 21.23 16.39
C ASP A 33 42.90 21.27 17.75
N THR A 34 42.92 20.14 18.46
CA THR A 34 43.84 19.96 19.60
C THR A 34 44.94 18.98 19.21
N SER A 35 46.13 19.57 19.13
CA SER A 35 47.43 18.97 18.87
C SER A 35 47.81 17.87 19.85
N VAL A 36 48.31 16.78 19.32
CA VAL A 36 49.06 15.73 20.02
C VAL A 36 50.44 16.26 20.42
N SER A 37 50.85 16.03 21.68
CA SER A 37 52.27 15.85 22.05
C SER A 37 52.39 15.02 23.34
N PRO A 38 53.50 14.26 23.51
CA PRO A 38 53.56 13.09 24.38
C PRO A 38 54.19 13.42 25.74
N MET A 39 53.83 12.66 26.78
CA MET A 39 54.60 12.60 28.03
C MET A 39 54.68 11.18 28.56
N SER A 40 55.93 10.84 28.84
CA SER A 40 56.51 9.60 29.33
C SER A 40 56.09 9.23 30.76
N GLY A 41 55.98 7.92 30.99
CA GLY A 41 56.55 7.20 32.13
C GLY A 41 56.05 7.53 33.53
N LEU A 42 55.49 6.53 34.21
CA LEU A 42 56.16 5.94 35.38
C LEU A 42 55.49 4.59 35.71
N THR A 43 56.37 3.63 35.92
CA THR A 43 56.18 2.27 36.39
C THR A 43 55.57 2.22 37.79
N GLU A 44 54.66 1.29 38.05
CA GLU A 44 54.74 0.47 39.27
C GLU A 44 53.98 -0.85 39.11
N THR A 45 54.74 -1.92 39.26
CA THR A 45 54.37 -3.33 39.33
C THR A 45 53.66 -3.64 40.64
N PHE A 46 52.55 -4.39 40.61
CA PHE A 46 52.28 -5.41 41.62
C PHE A 46 51.56 -6.61 41.01
N ALA A 47 52.14 -7.79 41.26
CA ALA A 47 51.75 -9.10 40.80
C ALA A 47 50.58 -9.67 41.63
N GLY A 48 49.79 -10.58 41.04
CA GLY A 48 48.84 -11.39 41.81
C GLY A 48 47.80 -12.17 40.99
N ALA A 49 48.26 -13.26 40.35
CA ALA A 49 47.61 -14.56 40.12
C ALA A 49 46.06 -14.69 39.98
N GLY A 50 45.62 -15.43 38.95
CA GLY A 50 44.35 -16.15 38.98
C GLY A 50 43.78 -16.51 37.60
N GLU A 51 44.08 -17.72 37.13
CA GLU A 51 43.51 -18.43 35.97
C GLU A 51 41.97 -18.31 35.91
N THR A 52 41.32 -18.07 34.77
CA THR A 52 40.83 -19.15 33.89
C THR A 52 40.19 -18.59 32.60
N GLU A 53 40.87 -18.73 31.46
CA GLU A 53 40.28 -18.79 30.12
C GLU A 53 40.37 -20.24 29.64
N ARG A 54 39.23 -20.90 29.43
CA ARG A 54 39.01 -22.05 28.52
C ARG A 54 37.66 -22.69 28.81
N GLN A 55 36.67 -22.46 27.94
CA GLN A 55 35.70 -23.50 27.57
C GLN A 55 34.94 -23.11 26.31
N ALA A 56 35.57 -23.41 25.17
CA ALA A 56 34.91 -23.58 23.89
C ALA A 56 34.35 -25.01 23.80
N ASN A 57 33.10 -25.10 23.34
CA ASN A 57 32.46 -26.16 22.54
C ASN A 57 33.12 -27.54 22.56
N LEU A 58 32.45 -28.55 23.17
CA LEU A 58 32.60 -29.97 22.84
C LEU A 58 31.60 -30.82 23.64
N TYR A 59 30.44 -31.15 23.06
CA TYR A 59 29.58 -32.30 23.41
C TYR A 59 28.53 -32.44 22.28
N LEU A 60 28.29 -33.55 21.58
CA LEU A 60 28.85 -34.90 21.57
C LEU A 60 28.29 -35.56 20.28
N HIS A 61 29.12 -35.77 19.25
CA HIS A 61 28.83 -36.77 18.21
C HIS A 61 29.52 -38.07 18.63
N ARG A 62 28.75 -39.13 18.86
CA ARG A 62 29.29 -40.49 18.99
C ARG A 62 28.67 -41.40 17.94
N ASN A 63 29.52 -41.81 17.01
CA ASN A 63 29.28 -42.81 15.97
C ASN A 63 29.17 -44.22 16.54
N LEU A 64 28.33 -45.04 15.90
CA LEU A 64 28.57 -46.48 15.70
C LEU A 64 28.49 -46.77 14.19
N SER A 65 29.61 -47.27 13.67
CA SER A 65 29.90 -47.86 12.35
C SER A 65 28.88 -48.92 11.90
N ALA A 66 28.74 -49.36 10.65
CA ALA A 66 29.23 -49.04 9.30
C ALA A 66 28.45 -49.96 8.34
N THR A 67 28.21 -49.55 7.10
CA THR A 67 28.33 -50.36 5.86
C THR A 67 27.95 -49.52 4.65
N SER A 68 28.50 -49.92 3.52
CA SER A 68 28.76 -49.15 2.32
C SER A 68 27.55 -48.89 1.43
N SER A 69 27.70 -47.79 0.67
CA SER A 69 27.40 -47.62 -0.75
C SER A 69 25.95 -47.40 -1.21
N GLN A 70 25.88 -46.41 -2.11
CA GLN A 70 24.88 -46.11 -3.14
C GLN A 70 23.84 -45.03 -2.80
N ASP A 71 24.16 -43.84 -3.32
CA ASP A 71 23.26 -42.84 -3.92
C ASP A 71 21.76 -43.14 -3.83
N SER A 72 21.07 -42.40 -2.97
CA SER A 72 19.75 -41.88 -3.32
C SER A 72 19.56 -40.51 -2.67
N CYS A 73 19.33 -39.53 -3.53
CA CYS A 73 18.89 -38.20 -3.16
C CYS A 73 17.45 -38.27 -2.62
N HIS A 74 17.31 -38.61 -1.34
CA HIS A 74 16.09 -38.26 -0.62
C HIS A 74 16.13 -36.77 -0.30
N MET A 75 15.48 -35.97 -1.16
CA MET A 75 14.88 -34.74 -0.68
C MET A 75 13.82 -35.17 0.33
N GLU A 76 14.13 -35.08 1.62
CA GLU A 76 13.09 -35.07 2.64
C GLU A 76 12.14 -33.92 2.29
N GLU A 77 10.86 -34.23 2.09
CA GLU A 77 9.81 -33.22 1.98
C GLU A 77 9.88 -32.35 3.24
N VAL A 78 10.41 -31.13 3.08
CA VAL A 78 10.36 -30.13 4.13
C VAL A 78 8.88 -29.81 4.31
N GLU A 79 8.26 -30.29 5.39
CA GLU A 79 6.98 -29.76 5.86
C GLU A 79 7.13 -28.22 5.87
N GLU A 80 6.41 -27.52 5.00
CA GLU A 80 6.45 -26.06 4.86
C GLU A 80 5.87 -25.39 6.11
N LYS A 81 6.64 -25.39 7.20
CA LYS A 81 6.29 -24.84 8.52
C LYS A 81 6.17 -23.32 8.46
N GLY A 82 5.04 -22.80 8.00
CA GLY A 82 4.83 -21.35 7.90
C GLY A 82 3.69 -20.91 7.00
N VAL A 83 3.33 -21.77 6.05
CA VAL A 83 2.22 -21.52 5.14
C VAL A 83 0.91 -21.64 5.93
N LEU A 84 0.15 -20.55 5.95
CA LEU A 84 -1.13 -20.47 6.64
C LEU A 84 -2.23 -21.17 5.84
N ASP A 85 -3.14 -21.85 6.53
CA ASP A 85 -4.42 -22.31 5.98
C ASP A 85 -5.38 -21.12 5.87
N VAL A 86 -5.17 -20.28 4.86
CA VAL A 86 -5.90 -19.04 4.67
C VAL A 86 -7.36 -19.32 4.31
N LYS A 87 -8.23 -19.26 5.32
CA LYS A 87 -9.69 -19.41 5.19
C LYS A 87 -10.38 -18.10 5.54
N ILE A 88 -10.80 -17.37 4.52
CA ILE A 88 -11.45 -16.06 4.71
C ILE A 88 -12.90 -16.26 5.12
N LYS A 89 -13.28 -15.67 6.25
CA LYS A 89 -14.68 -15.64 6.70
C LYS A 89 -15.53 -14.84 5.73
N ARG A 90 -16.73 -15.32 5.45
CA ARG A 90 -17.68 -14.61 4.56
C ARG A 90 -18.39 -13.50 5.34
N ALA A 91 -18.55 -12.34 4.72
CA ALA A 91 -19.37 -11.26 5.24
C ALA A 91 -20.86 -11.66 5.13
N PRO A 92 -21.66 -11.46 6.20
CA PRO A 92 -23.09 -11.79 6.18
C PRO A 92 -23.89 -10.82 5.29
N SER A 93 -23.40 -9.59 5.11
CA SER A 93 -24.03 -8.53 4.30
C SER A 93 -22.98 -7.49 3.90
N ILE A 94 -23.33 -6.62 2.95
CA ILE A 94 -22.47 -5.48 2.56
C ILE A 94 -22.34 -4.53 3.76
N ARG A 95 -21.11 -4.34 4.24
CA ARG A 95 -20.76 -3.31 5.23
C ARG A 95 -20.45 -2.00 4.51
N ARG A 96 -21.01 -0.91 5.02
CA ARG A 96 -20.71 0.47 4.58
C ARG A 96 -20.39 1.41 5.75
N ASN A 97 -20.59 0.96 6.98
CA ASN A 97 -20.35 1.70 8.20
C ASN A 97 -20.07 0.73 9.36
N ASN A 98 -19.45 1.25 10.42
CA ASN A 98 -19.31 0.56 11.68
C ASN A 98 -20.53 0.96 12.53
N SER A 99 -21.38 0.02 12.90
CA SER A 99 -22.67 0.28 13.57
C SER A 99 -22.56 0.95 14.95
N ALA A 100 -21.34 1.17 15.45
CA ALA A 100 -21.09 1.71 16.79
C ALA A 100 -21.25 3.24 16.90
N ILE A 101 -21.04 4.01 15.82
CA ILE A 101 -21.30 5.46 15.78
C ILE A 101 -21.60 5.82 14.32
N GLU A 102 -22.77 6.41 14.03
CA GLU A 102 -23.07 7.08 12.75
C GLU A 102 -22.15 8.30 12.56
N ALA A 103 -20.87 8.05 12.31
CA ALA A 103 -19.99 9.05 11.75
C ALA A 103 -20.31 9.08 10.26
N GLY A 104 -20.86 10.19 9.75
CA GLY A 104 -21.19 10.44 8.34
C GLY A 104 -19.99 10.40 7.36
N MET A 105 -18.95 9.63 7.67
CA MET A 105 -17.83 9.33 6.78
C MET A 105 -18.30 8.46 5.63
N PRO A 106 -18.03 8.84 4.36
CA PRO A 106 -18.37 8.02 3.22
C PRO A 106 -17.60 6.70 3.22
N CYS A 107 -18.06 5.74 2.43
CA CYS A 107 -17.40 4.44 2.24
C CYS A 107 -17.13 4.21 0.75
N TYR A 108 -16.00 3.59 0.42
CA TYR A 108 -15.77 3.11 -0.94
C TYR A 108 -16.72 1.96 -1.26
N ASN A 109 -17.16 1.90 -2.52
CA ASN A 109 -18.02 0.84 -3.00
C ASN A 109 -17.16 -0.31 -3.55
N ILE A 110 -16.74 -1.21 -2.67
CA ILE A 110 -15.86 -2.34 -2.99
C ILE A 110 -16.71 -3.61 -3.14
N ILE A 111 -17.25 -3.82 -4.35
CA ILE A 111 -18.24 -4.87 -4.67
C ILE A 111 -18.01 -5.58 -6.02
N SER A 112 -17.07 -5.13 -6.85
CA SER A 112 -16.70 -5.71 -8.16
C SER A 112 -15.99 -7.06 -8.04
N LYS A 113 -16.13 -7.91 -9.06
CA LYS A 113 -15.44 -9.20 -9.15
C LYS A 113 -14.78 -9.29 -10.54
N PRO A 114 -13.45 -9.26 -10.64
CA PRO A 114 -12.48 -9.07 -9.54
C PRO A 114 -12.62 -7.70 -8.85
N ARG A 115 -12.19 -7.61 -7.58
CA ARG A 115 -12.13 -6.38 -6.78
C ARG A 115 -11.11 -5.38 -7.33
N GLY A 116 -10.16 -5.87 -8.11
CA GLY A 116 -9.11 -5.14 -8.77
C GLY A 116 -7.82 -5.96 -8.78
N LEU A 117 -6.71 -5.31 -9.05
CA LEU A 117 -5.40 -5.95 -9.14
C LEU A 117 -4.68 -5.91 -7.80
N ALA A 118 -4.04 -7.02 -7.45
CA ALA A 118 -3.08 -7.10 -6.36
C ALA A 118 -1.74 -7.58 -6.90
N MET A 119 -0.73 -6.71 -6.94
CA MET A 119 0.62 -7.10 -7.33
C MET A 119 1.47 -7.39 -6.10
N ILE A 120 2.19 -8.51 -6.13
CA ILE A 120 3.20 -8.88 -5.14
C ILE A 120 4.55 -8.87 -5.87
N VAL A 121 5.44 -7.98 -5.45
CA VAL A 121 6.83 -7.95 -5.91
C VAL A 121 7.72 -8.45 -4.78
N ASP A 122 8.35 -9.60 -4.99
CA ASP A 122 9.25 -10.21 -4.02
C ASP A 122 10.66 -10.32 -4.57
N ILE A 123 11.61 -9.64 -3.93
CA ILE A 123 13.03 -9.77 -4.24
C ILE A 123 13.62 -10.68 -3.17
N GLU A 124 13.71 -11.98 -3.48
CA GLU A 124 14.27 -12.97 -2.58
C GLU A 124 15.77 -13.14 -2.81
N LYS A 125 16.17 -13.25 -4.08
CA LYS A 125 17.55 -13.49 -4.52
C LYS A 125 18.14 -12.19 -5.05
N PHE A 126 19.41 -11.98 -4.71
CA PHE A 126 20.17 -10.82 -5.13
C PHE A 126 21.41 -11.27 -5.89
N ASP A 127 21.70 -10.60 -7.00
CA ASP A 127 22.77 -10.96 -7.93
C ASP A 127 24.13 -10.77 -7.26
N ASN A 128 25.06 -11.70 -7.50
CA ASN A 128 26.44 -11.61 -6.99
C ASN A 128 26.55 -11.34 -5.48
N ASP A 129 25.56 -11.79 -4.70
CA ASP A 129 25.47 -11.58 -3.25
C ASP A 129 25.60 -10.10 -2.82
N VAL A 130 25.12 -9.16 -3.67
CA VAL A 130 25.09 -7.73 -3.34
C VAL A 130 24.25 -7.43 -2.09
N GLN A 131 23.34 -8.33 -1.74
CA GLN A 131 22.59 -8.39 -0.49
C GLN A 131 22.39 -9.85 -0.08
N GLU A 132 22.14 -10.09 1.22
CA GLU A 132 21.81 -11.43 1.71
C GLU A 132 20.50 -11.96 1.10
N ARG A 133 20.46 -13.23 0.70
CA ARG A 133 19.21 -13.86 0.23
C ARG A 133 18.11 -13.84 1.30
N ARG A 134 16.88 -13.52 0.92
CA ARG A 134 15.73 -13.44 1.83
C ARG A 134 15.04 -14.79 2.07
N VAL A 135 15.77 -15.78 2.56
CA VAL A 135 15.22 -17.13 2.83
C VAL A 135 13.97 -17.06 3.69
N GLY A 136 12.89 -17.70 3.22
CA GLY A 136 11.55 -17.68 3.82
C GLY A 136 10.58 -16.68 3.21
N SER A 137 11.01 -15.81 2.28
CA SER A 137 10.12 -14.80 1.67
C SER A 137 9.00 -15.41 0.83
N HIS A 138 9.23 -16.53 0.15
CA HIS A 138 8.18 -17.27 -0.57
C HIS A 138 6.97 -17.63 0.31
N VAL A 139 7.17 -17.89 1.61
CA VAL A 139 6.06 -18.17 2.55
C VAL A 139 5.16 -16.95 2.70
N ASP A 140 5.73 -15.75 2.78
CA ASP A 140 4.99 -14.50 2.80
C ASP A 140 4.23 -14.27 1.49
N VAL A 141 4.87 -14.54 0.34
CA VAL A 141 4.23 -14.44 -0.98
C VAL A 141 3.02 -15.37 -1.07
N ASP A 142 3.16 -16.64 -0.68
CA ASP A 142 2.07 -17.61 -0.74
C ASP A 142 0.91 -17.24 0.18
N ASN A 143 1.21 -16.78 1.39
CA ASN A 143 0.21 -16.31 2.35
C ASN A 143 -0.56 -15.09 1.81
N LEU A 144 0.15 -14.09 1.27
CA LEU A 144 -0.47 -12.90 0.65
C LEU A 144 -1.29 -13.26 -0.59
N LYS A 145 -0.76 -14.13 -1.46
CA LYS A 145 -1.45 -14.60 -2.68
C LYS A 145 -2.75 -15.29 -2.33
N LYS A 146 -2.74 -16.21 -1.37
CA LYS A 146 -3.96 -16.90 -0.88
C LYS A 146 -4.95 -15.90 -0.30
N LEU A 147 -4.48 -14.93 0.50
CA LEU A 147 -5.32 -13.88 1.06
C LEU A 147 -5.98 -13.04 -0.03
N PHE A 148 -5.20 -12.46 -0.94
CA PHE A 148 -5.73 -11.57 -1.97
C PHE A 148 -6.68 -12.28 -2.92
N ARG A 149 -6.40 -13.53 -3.30
CA ARG A 149 -7.35 -14.36 -4.06
C ARG A 149 -8.64 -14.61 -3.29
N GLY A 150 -8.55 -14.93 -1.99
CA GLY A 150 -9.72 -15.10 -1.14
C GLY A 150 -10.55 -13.82 -0.98
N LEU A 151 -9.92 -12.66 -1.10
CA LEU A 151 -10.56 -11.34 -1.12
C LEU A 151 -11.00 -10.92 -2.55
N TYR A 152 -10.94 -11.83 -3.53
CA TYR A 152 -11.35 -11.64 -4.93
C TYR A 152 -10.53 -10.63 -5.73
N PHE A 153 -9.24 -10.48 -5.43
CA PHE A 153 -8.31 -9.75 -6.30
C PHE A 153 -7.70 -10.67 -7.35
N ASP A 154 -7.41 -10.10 -8.51
CA ASP A 154 -6.55 -10.73 -9.51
C ASP A 154 -5.10 -10.50 -9.11
N VAL A 155 -4.42 -11.59 -8.73
CA VAL A 155 -3.06 -11.53 -8.18
C VAL A 155 -2.01 -11.66 -9.28
N ILE A 156 -1.04 -10.75 -9.28
CA ILE A 156 0.13 -10.74 -10.16
C ILE A 156 1.37 -10.89 -9.29
N GLU A 157 2.18 -11.90 -9.56
CA GLU A 157 3.44 -12.14 -8.84
C GLU A 157 4.61 -11.75 -9.73
N LYS A 158 5.60 -11.08 -9.13
CA LYS A 158 6.86 -10.69 -9.76
C LYS A 158 7.99 -11.03 -8.81
N HIS A 159 9.05 -11.65 -9.33
CA HIS A 159 10.15 -12.15 -8.51
C HIS A 159 11.49 -11.62 -9.01
N ASP A 160 12.38 -11.29 -8.07
CA ASP A 160 13.81 -11.04 -8.31
C ASP A 160 14.06 -10.07 -9.49
N LEU A 161 13.25 -9.01 -9.58
CA LEU A 161 13.33 -8.04 -10.66
C LEU A 161 14.59 -7.16 -10.52
N CYS A 162 15.29 -6.94 -11.63
CA CYS A 162 16.25 -5.85 -11.75
C CYS A 162 15.54 -4.49 -11.72
N ARG A 163 16.26 -3.38 -11.56
CA ARG A 163 15.65 -2.04 -11.47
C ARG A 163 14.77 -1.70 -12.65
N ARG A 164 15.24 -1.98 -13.87
CA ARG A 164 14.49 -1.69 -15.09
C ARG A 164 13.16 -2.45 -15.11
N ASP A 165 13.19 -3.75 -14.86
CA ASP A 165 11.99 -4.59 -14.90
C ASP A 165 11.04 -4.26 -13.74
N PHE A 166 11.58 -3.86 -12.59
CA PHE A 166 10.82 -3.36 -11.45
C PHE A 166 10.04 -2.10 -11.83
N GLU A 167 10.71 -1.09 -12.39
CA GLU A 167 10.06 0.15 -12.84
C GLU A 167 9.03 -0.11 -13.96
N VAL A 168 9.32 -1.02 -14.88
CA VAL A 168 8.37 -1.43 -15.94
C VAL A 168 7.15 -2.10 -15.34
N ALA A 169 7.31 -3.07 -14.44
CA ALA A 169 6.19 -3.77 -13.80
C ALA A 169 5.28 -2.80 -13.03
N LEU A 170 5.85 -1.82 -12.34
CA LEU A 170 5.06 -0.80 -11.64
C LEU A 170 4.30 0.12 -12.59
N ARG A 171 4.92 0.54 -13.70
CA ARG A 171 4.23 1.37 -14.72
C ARG A 171 3.12 0.58 -15.42
N GLU A 172 3.36 -0.70 -15.72
CA GLU A 172 2.34 -1.61 -16.26
C GLU A 172 1.17 -1.73 -15.29
N LEU A 173 1.44 -1.92 -13.99
CA LEU A 173 0.38 -1.95 -12.98
C LEU A 173 -0.37 -0.63 -12.92
N ALA A 174 0.32 0.51 -12.88
CA ALA A 174 -0.31 1.83 -12.75
C ALA A 174 -1.24 2.17 -13.94
N THR A 175 -0.94 1.64 -15.13
CA THR A 175 -1.64 1.95 -16.39
C THR A 175 -2.55 0.82 -16.88
N ASP A 176 -2.70 -0.27 -16.11
CA ASP A 176 -3.49 -1.44 -16.51
C ASP A 176 -4.99 -1.11 -16.68
N TYR A 177 -5.54 -1.41 -17.86
CA TYR A 177 -6.95 -1.18 -18.19
C TYR A 177 -7.94 -1.95 -17.30
N ARG A 178 -7.53 -3.04 -16.64
CA ARG A 178 -8.38 -3.76 -15.68
C ARG A 178 -8.80 -2.89 -14.50
N HIS A 179 -8.04 -1.82 -14.20
CA HIS A 179 -8.45 -0.82 -13.22
C HIS A 179 -9.77 -0.15 -13.57
N LEU A 180 -10.21 -0.12 -14.83
CA LEU A 180 -11.54 0.42 -15.19
C LEU A 180 -12.67 -0.34 -14.47
N HIS A 181 -12.51 -1.65 -14.29
CA HIS A 181 -13.52 -2.55 -13.73
C HIS A 181 -13.25 -2.94 -12.27
N GLY A 182 -12.03 -2.74 -11.78
CA GLY A 182 -11.69 -2.91 -10.36
C GLY A 182 -12.15 -1.73 -9.51
N ASP A 183 -12.33 -1.97 -8.22
CA ASP A 183 -12.68 -0.94 -7.22
C ASP A 183 -11.46 -0.42 -6.47
N MET A 184 -10.38 -1.21 -6.41
CA MET A 184 -9.21 -1.00 -5.56
C MET A 184 -7.96 -1.61 -6.18
N MET A 185 -6.78 -1.06 -5.85
CA MET A 185 -5.48 -1.65 -6.18
C MET A 185 -4.69 -1.97 -4.91
N ILE A 186 -3.97 -3.09 -4.91
CA ILE A 186 -3.02 -3.47 -3.87
C ILE A 186 -1.63 -3.66 -4.49
N LEU A 187 -0.61 -3.10 -3.86
CA LEU A 187 0.79 -3.33 -4.20
C LEU A 187 1.56 -3.75 -2.93
N ALA A 188 2.01 -5.00 -2.90
CA ALA A 188 2.89 -5.52 -1.86
C ALA A 188 4.33 -5.61 -2.38
N ILE A 189 5.28 -5.02 -1.68
CA ILE A 189 6.70 -5.06 -2.02
C ILE A 189 7.45 -5.69 -0.83
N LEU A 190 8.13 -6.80 -1.10
CA LEU A 190 8.90 -7.57 -0.14
C LEU A 190 10.36 -7.57 -0.62
N SER A 191 11.24 -6.85 0.09
CA SER A 191 12.66 -6.77 -0.27
C SER A 191 13.50 -6.33 0.94
N HIS A 192 14.81 -6.23 0.76
CA HIS A 192 15.65 -5.40 1.61
C HIS A 192 15.36 -3.92 1.35
N GLY A 193 15.65 -3.10 2.36
CA GLY A 193 15.50 -1.67 2.26
C GLY A 193 16.31 -0.94 3.33
N ARG A 194 16.45 0.36 3.14
CA ARG A 194 17.15 1.26 4.07
C ARG A 194 16.68 2.68 3.82
N ASP A 195 16.46 3.46 4.88
CA ASP A 195 16.23 4.91 4.81
C ASP A 195 15.23 5.35 3.71
N GLY A 196 14.08 4.66 3.62
CA GLY A 196 13.04 4.97 2.63
C GLY A 196 13.35 4.49 1.20
N HIS A 197 14.26 3.54 1.04
CA HIS A 197 14.58 2.93 -0.25
C HIS A 197 14.34 1.42 -0.22
N ILE A 198 14.03 0.87 -1.39
CA ILE A 198 13.87 -0.56 -1.66
C ILE A 198 15.01 -1.02 -2.57
N TYR A 199 15.62 -2.16 -2.28
CA TYR A 199 16.63 -2.76 -3.14
C TYR A 199 15.99 -3.70 -4.18
N THR A 200 16.55 -3.68 -5.38
CA THR A 200 16.22 -4.62 -6.48
C THR A 200 17.24 -5.75 -6.53
N ALA A 201 17.02 -6.78 -7.36
CA ALA A 201 17.87 -7.98 -7.37
C ALA A 201 19.35 -7.67 -7.62
N GLU A 202 19.64 -6.69 -8.49
CA GLU A 202 21.00 -6.23 -8.79
C GLU A 202 21.58 -5.25 -7.75
N GLY A 203 20.89 -5.01 -6.63
CA GLY A 203 21.36 -4.16 -5.54
C GLY A 203 21.14 -2.66 -5.73
N HIS A 204 20.54 -2.23 -6.85
CA HIS A 204 20.13 -0.83 -7.00
C HIS A 204 18.97 -0.48 -6.08
N SER A 205 19.02 0.71 -5.49
CA SER A 205 17.97 1.25 -4.63
C SER A 205 16.97 2.11 -5.40
N ILE A 206 15.71 2.03 -5.01
CA ILE A 206 14.60 2.85 -5.53
C ILE A 206 13.94 3.56 -4.34
N PRO A 207 13.81 4.91 -4.35
CA PRO A 207 13.09 5.63 -3.31
C PRO A 207 11.61 5.22 -3.27
N THR A 208 11.05 4.96 -2.08
CA THR A 208 9.64 4.59 -1.95
C THR A 208 8.69 5.67 -2.45
N GLU A 209 9.06 6.94 -2.30
CA GLU A 209 8.26 8.06 -2.81
C GLU A 209 8.11 8.04 -4.33
N ALA A 210 9.17 7.66 -5.06
CA ALA A 210 9.11 7.52 -6.52
C ALA A 210 8.15 6.39 -6.93
N ILE A 211 8.03 5.34 -6.12
CA ILE A 211 7.07 4.25 -6.33
C ILE A 211 5.64 4.78 -6.17
N TYR A 212 5.33 5.47 -5.06
CA TYR A 212 3.98 5.99 -4.81
C TYR A 212 3.57 7.04 -5.84
N GLU A 213 4.51 7.84 -6.32
CA GLU A 213 4.27 8.86 -7.33
C GLU A 213 3.68 8.26 -8.61
N LEU A 214 4.09 7.05 -9.02
CA LEU A 214 3.53 6.36 -10.19
C LEU A 214 2.03 6.10 -10.07
N PHE A 215 1.49 6.05 -8.85
CA PHE A 215 0.08 5.72 -8.58
C PHE A 215 -0.73 6.94 -8.13
N ASN A 216 -0.16 8.14 -8.14
CA ASN A 216 -0.92 9.36 -7.89
C ASN A 216 -1.92 9.60 -9.04
N ASN A 217 -2.86 10.53 -8.87
CA ASN A 217 -3.92 10.77 -9.85
C ASN A 217 -3.43 11.26 -11.22
N GLN A 218 -2.25 11.89 -11.26
CA GLN A 218 -1.66 12.36 -12.50
C GLN A 218 -1.08 11.19 -13.31
N ASN A 219 -0.42 10.25 -12.63
CA ASN A 219 0.30 9.14 -13.27
C ASN A 219 -0.54 7.87 -13.43
N ALA A 220 -1.60 7.68 -12.63
CA ALA A 220 -2.54 6.58 -12.73
C ALA A 220 -4.02 7.03 -12.83
N PRO A 221 -4.45 7.62 -13.95
CA PRO A 221 -5.81 8.17 -14.10
C PRO A 221 -6.94 7.14 -13.89
N LEU A 222 -6.70 5.86 -14.18
CA LEU A 222 -7.70 4.79 -14.00
C LEU A 222 -7.96 4.45 -12.52
N LEU A 223 -7.09 4.92 -11.62
CA LEU A 223 -7.18 4.73 -10.16
C LEU A 223 -7.69 5.98 -9.42
N ILE A 224 -8.09 7.04 -10.13
CA ILE A 224 -8.72 8.21 -9.52
C ILE A 224 -10.01 7.74 -8.83
N GLY A 225 -10.08 7.86 -7.50
CA GLY A 225 -11.30 7.58 -6.72
C GLY A 225 -11.36 6.19 -6.18
N LYS A 226 -10.29 5.43 -6.44
CA LYS A 226 -10.12 4.05 -6.03
C LYS A 226 -9.03 4.00 -4.97
N PRO A 227 -9.26 3.26 -3.87
CA PRO A 227 -8.24 3.04 -2.87
C PRO A 227 -7.00 2.38 -3.47
N LYS A 228 -5.83 2.87 -3.05
CA LYS A 228 -4.51 2.36 -3.40
C LYS A 228 -3.82 1.93 -2.11
N PHE A 229 -3.72 0.62 -1.89
CA PHE A 229 -3.17 0.06 -0.67
C PHE A 229 -1.78 -0.51 -0.92
N PHE A 230 -0.79 0.08 -0.27
CA PHE A 230 0.60 -0.33 -0.35
C PHE A 230 0.99 -1.09 0.92
N ILE A 231 1.66 -2.22 0.76
CA ILE A 231 2.23 -3.02 1.84
C ILE A 231 3.73 -3.11 1.59
N ILE A 232 4.52 -2.51 2.46
CA ILE A 232 5.98 -2.41 2.30
C ILE A 232 6.65 -3.21 3.41
N GLN A 233 7.13 -4.39 3.04
CA GLN A 233 7.93 -5.25 3.90
C GLN A 233 9.41 -5.06 3.54
N ALA A 234 10.03 -4.06 4.18
CA ALA A 234 11.44 -3.74 4.02
C ALA A 234 11.96 -3.03 5.28
N CYS A 235 13.25 -3.21 5.59
CA CYS A 235 13.90 -2.44 6.65
C CYS A 235 13.89 -0.95 6.28
N ARG A 236 13.86 -0.09 7.31
CA ARG A 236 13.94 1.38 7.13
C ARG A 236 15.11 1.98 7.89
N GLY A 237 16.04 1.14 8.31
CA GLY A 237 17.30 1.45 8.98
C GLY A 237 17.91 0.18 9.57
N GLU A 238 18.88 0.34 10.47
CA GLU A 238 19.70 -0.75 11.04
C GLU A 238 19.49 -0.92 12.55
N GLN A 239 18.63 -0.11 13.17
CA GLN A 239 18.40 -0.17 14.61
C GLN A 239 17.47 -1.33 14.98
N ASN A 240 17.88 -2.09 15.99
CA ASN A 240 17.03 -3.10 16.61
C ASN A 240 16.25 -2.44 17.77
N ASP A 241 14.97 -2.76 17.87
CA ASP A 241 14.13 -2.33 18.98
C ASP A 241 14.15 -3.42 20.06
N PHE A 242 14.46 -3.06 21.31
CA PHE A 242 14.44 -3.98 22.46
C PHE A 242 13.23 -3.73 23.38
N GLY A 243 12.35 -2.81 22.99
CA GLY A 243 11.24 -2.32 23.81
C GLY A 243 11.71 -1.51 25.03
N GLN A 244 10.75 -0.94 25.75
CA GLN A 244 10.98 -0.32 27.06
C GLN A 244 10.05 -0.98 28.09
N LYS A 245 10.57 -1.25 29.28
CA LYS A 245 9.75 -1.74 30.39
C LYS A 245 8.96 -0.57 30.97
N GLU A 246 7.67 -0.79 31.24
CA GLU A 246 6.87 0.18 31.96
C GLU A 246 7.51 0.45 33.34
N MET A 247 7.83 1.72 33.62
CA MET A 247 8.24 2.16 34.95
C MET A 247 6.99 2.18 35.83
N LEU A 248 7.04 1.48 36.98
CA LEU A 248 5.97 1.57 37.97
C LEU A 248 5.92 3.00 38.55
N PRO A 249 4.74 3.51 38.95
CA PRO A 249 4.55 4.92 39.34
C PRO A 249 5.45 5.43 40.47
N ASP A 250 6.03 4.54 41.29
CA ASP A 250 6.75 4.90 42.49
C ASP A 250 8.19 5.39 42.25
N GLU A 251 8.74 5.28 41.02
CA GLU A 251 10.14 5.64 40.73
C GLU A 251 10.34 6.95 39.94
N VAL A 252 9.29 7.76 39.74
CA VAL A 252 9.41 9.00 38.94
C VAL A 252 9.25 10.25 39.80
N SER A 253 10.38 10.81 40.27
CA SER A 253 10.41 12.17 40.83
C SER A 253 10.30 13.19 39.69
N MET A 254 9.08 13.56 39.33
CA MET A 254 8.82 14.55 38.26
C MET A 254 9.16 15.98 38.73
N PRO A 255 9.94 16.78 37.96
CA PRO A 255 10.03 18.21 38.21
C PRO A 255 8.71 18.90 37.81
N MET A 256 8.18 19.76 38.68
CA MET A 256 6.90 20.44 38.48
C MET A 256 6.85 21.30 37.20
N ALA A 257 5.88 21.01 36.33
CA ALA A 257 5.60 21.80 35.14
C ALA A 257 4.88 23.13 35.49
N ARG A 258 5.39 24.25 34.98
CA ARG A 258 4.76 25.58 35.09
C ARG A 258 3.46 25.62 34.28
N LYS A 259 2.40 26.10 34.93
CA LYS A 259 1.06 26.33 34.37
C LYS A 259 1.11 27.31 33.19
N ARG A 260 0.91 26.83 31.96
CA ARG A 260 0.67 27.70 30.80
C ARG A 260 -0.80 28.16 30.80
N ARG A 261 -1.00 29.47 30.61
CA ARG A 261 -2.34 30.09 30.48
C ARG A 261 -2.89 29.80 29.08
N ILE A 262 -4.19 29.51 29.05
CA ILE A 262 -5.02 29.36 27.85
C ILE A 262 -5.27 30.76 27.27
N GLY A 263 -4.82 30.98 26.03
CA GLY A 263 -5.27 32.10 25.21
C GLY A 263 -6.37 31.60 24.28
N SER A 264 -7.53 32.24 24.32
CA SER A 264 -8.64 31.97 23.41
C SER A 264 -8.60 32.99 22.27
N ASP A 265 -8.22 32.55 21.07
CA ASP A 265 -8.57 33.27 19.84
C ASP A 265 -9.64 32.46 19.11
N LYS A 266 -10.82 33.08 18.96
CA LYS A 266 -11.91 32.60 18.12
C LYS A 266 -11.84 33.33 16.79
N ASP A 267 -11.06 32.79 15.86
CA ASP A 267 -11.20 33.18 14.47
C ASP A 267 -12.30 32.33 13.83
N THR A 268 -13.50 32.92 13.78
CA THR A 268 -14.63 32.36 13.04
C THR A 268 -14.50 32.83 11.60
N ILE A 269 -14.04 31.96 10.70
CA ILE A 269 -14.03 32.24 9.26
C ILE A 269 -15.46 32.09 8.75
N PRO A 270 -16.04 33.08 8.02
CA PRO A 270 -17.37 32.94 7.45
C PRO A 270 -17.33 31.92 6.31
N PHE A 271 -18.19 30.91 6.38
CA PHE A 271 -18.50 30.05 5.23
C PHE A 271 -19.25 30.90 4.19
N SER A 272 -18.55 31.38 3.16
CA SER A 272 -19.18 31.84 1.93
C SER A 272 -19.44 30.64 1.02
N ASN A 273 -20.64 30.59 0.45
CA ASN A 273 -21.05 29.62 -0.56
C ASN A 273 -20.09 29.64 -1.74
N PHE A 274 -19.27 28.59 -1.88
CA PHE A 274 -18.50 28.36 -3.10
C PHE A 274 -19.40 27.63 -4.10
N GLU A 275 -20.00 28.40 -5.01
CA GLU A 275 -20.47 27.88 -6.29
C GLU A 275 -19.25 27.47 -7.15
N ASP A 276 -19.38 26.29 -7.75
CA ASP A 276 -18.51 25.63 -8.74
C ASP A 276 -17.10 26.20 -8.94
N VAL A 277 -16.20 25.88 -8.02
CA VAL A 277 -14.76 25.78 -8.32
C VAL A 277 -14.55 24.43 -8.98
N ASP A 278 -14.01 24.44 -10.19
CA ASP A 278 -13.69 23.27 -11.02
C ASP A 278 -13.19 22.10 -10.15
N ARG A 279 -13.95 21.00 -10.09
CA ARG A 279 -13.82 19.90 -9.10
C ARG A 279 -12.59 19.02 -9.36
N ALA A 280 -11.42 19.61 -9.56
CA ALA A 280 -10.16 18.88 -9.68
C ALA A 280 -9.84 18.21 -8.33
N ARG A 281 -9.60 16.89 -8.36
CA ARG A 281 -9.20 16.15 -7.16
C ARG A 281 -7.71 16.36 -6.88
N PRO A 282 -7.26 16.31 -5.61
CA PRO A 282 -5.84 16.42 -5.28
C PRO A 282 -4.99 15.39 -6.04
N THR A 283 -3.73 15.72 -6.37
CA THR A 283 -2.83 14.76 -7.04
C THR A 283 -2.59 13.51 -6.19
N TRP A 284 -2.47 13.67 -4.88
CA TRP A 284 -2.18 12.60 -3.92
C TRP A 284 -3.40 12.33 -3.05
N GLU A 285 -4.14 11.26 -3.38
CA GLU A 285 -5.32 10.87 -2.61
C GLU A 285 -5.65 9.38 -2.71
N ASP A 286 -6.52 8.94 -1.79
CA ASP A 286 -7.02 7.57 -1.69
C ASP A 286 -5.89 6.55 -1.47
N MET A 287 -4.76 6.95 -0.85
CA MET A 287 -3.64 6.07 -0.58
C MET A 287 -3.53 5.71 0.90
N ILE A 288 -3.22 4.45 1.15
CA ILE A 288 -2.84 3.94 2.47
C ILE A 288 -1.62 3.06 2.33
N ILE A 289 -0.61 3.31 3.15
CA ILE A 289 0.68 2.65 3.07
C ILE A 289 0.96 2.04 4.43
N ALA A 290 1.13 0.72 4.47
CA ALA A 290 1.50 -0.02 5.67
C ALA A 290 2.95 -0.49 5.55
N TYR A 291 3.83 0.11 6.32
CA TYR A 291 5.23 -0.31 6.45
C TYR A 291 5.38 -1.31 7.58
N SER A 292 6.17 -2.35 7.36
CA SER A 292 6.45 -3.37 8.36
C SER A 292 7.26 -2.86 9.56
N THR A 293 7.94 -1.72 9.42
CA THR A 293 8.73 -1.08 10.47
C THR A 293 8.69 0.46 10.38
N ILE A 294 9.04 1.13 11.47
CA ILE A 294 9.20 2.59 11.52
C ILE A 294 10.57 3.02 10.95
N PRO A 295 10.72 4.27 10.46
CA PRO A 295 12.01 4.77 9.99
C PRO A 295 13.13 4.58 11.03
N GLY A 296 14.30 4.14 10.58
CA GLY A 296 15.47 3.87 11.42
C GLY A 296 15.63 2.42 11.89
N TYR A 297 14.59 1.58 11.77
CA TYR A 297 14.57 0.25 12.39
C TYR A 297 14.53 -0.90 11.38
N VAL A 298 14.95 -2.07 11.85
CA VAL A 298 14.91 -3.35 11.11
C VAL A 298 13.48 -3.90 11.08
N SER A 299 13.18 -4.70 10.05
CA SER A 299 11.98 -5.53 10.01
C SER A 299 12.37 -7.00 10.12
N LEU A 300 11.84 -7.69 11.13
CA LEU A 300 12.29 -9.02 11.54
C LEU A 300 11.62 -10.13 10.71
N ARG A 301 12.40 -11.18 10.44
CA ARG A 301 11.98 -12.34 9.66
C ARG A 301 12.12 -13.61 10.48
N ASP A 302 11.17 -14.53 10.29
CA ASP A 302 11.34 -15.94 10.63
C ASP A 302 11.54 -16.73 9.32
N HIS A 303 12.68 -17.41 9.18
CA HIS A 303 13.03 -18.11 7.94
C HIS A 303 12.11 -19.29 7.62
N LEU A 304 11.41 -19.83 8.62
CA LEU A 304 10.46 -20.92 8.44
C LEU A 304 9.06 -20.36 8.23
N LYS A 305 8.64 -19.42 9.08
CA LYS A 305 7.25 -18.99 9.14
C LYS A 305 6.90 -17.82 8.21
N GLY A 306 7.90 -17.10 7.68
CA GLY A 306 7.72 -15.81 7.02
C GLY A 306 7.98 -14.62 7.96
N THR A 307 7.71 -13.39 7.53
CA THR A 307 7.91 -12.20 8.36
C THR A 307 6.77 -11.99 9.35
N TRP A 308 7.08 -11.50 10.56
CA TRP A 308 6.08 -11.29 11.62
C TRP A 308 4.95 -10.37 11.20
N PHE A 309 5.28 -9.34 10.42
CA PHE A 309 4.32 -8.38 9.92
C PHE A 309 3.36 -9.01 8.90
N ILE A 310 3.87 -9.73 7.89
CA ILE A 310 3.01 -10.35 6.87
C ILE A 310 2.16 -11.47 7.46
N GLN A 311 2.72 -12.30 8.35
CA GLN A 311 1.93 -13.30 9.09
C GLN A 311 0.79 -12.65 9.86
N SER A 312 1.09 -11.61 10.66
CA SER A 312 0.09 -10.89 11.45
C SER A 312 -1.00 -10.29 10.55
N LEU A 313 -0.60 -9.69 9.42
CA LEU A 313 -1.53 -9.09 8.47
C LEU A 313 -2.45 -10.15 7.87
N VAL A 314 -1.91 -11.27 7.38
CA VAL A 314 -2.70 -12.33 6.76
C VAL A 314 -3.66 -12.97 7.75
N GLU A 315 -3.20 -13.25 8.97
CA GLU A 315 -4.04 -13.83 10.02
C GLU A 315 -5.17 -12.89 10.45
N VAL A 316 -4.90 -11.60 10.57
CA VAL A 316 -5.93 -10.62 10.92
C VAL A 316 -6.94 -10.49 9.79
N PHE A 317 -6.49 -10.35 8.54
CA PHE A 317 -7.39 -10.16 7.42
C PHE A 317 -8.27 -11.39 7.17
N MET A 318 -7.73 -12.61 7.22
CA MET A 318 -8.55 -13.82 7.03
C MET A 318 -9.65 -13.95 8.10
N ASN A 319 -9.40 -13.45 9.32
CA ASN A 319 -10.33 -13.52 10.43
C ASN A 319 -11.31 -12.35 10.52
N HIS A 320 -10.95 -11.17 10.02
CA HIS A 320 -11.66 -9.92 10.30
C HIS A 320 -12.03 -9.09 9.06
N ALA A 321 -11.56 -9.43 7.84
CA ALA A 321 -11.92 -8.67 6.63
C ALA A 321 -13.43 -8.70 6.30
N HIS A 322 -14.17 -9.61 6.94
CA HIS A 322 -15.61 -9.77 6.83
C HIS A 322 -16.43 -8.80 7.69
N ASP A 323 -15.84 -8.23 8.74
CA ASP A 323 -16.55 -7.41 9.74
C ASP A 323 -15.84 -6.10 10.14
N LYS A 324 -14.57 -5.92 9.79
CA LYS A 324 -13.78 -4.71 10.09
C LYS A 324 -13.39 -3.92 8.84
N GLU A 325 -13.20 -2.61 9.01
CA GLU A 325 -12.65 -1.77 7.96
C GLU A 325 -11.12 -1.89 7.89
N LEU A 326 -10.52 -1.49 6.77
CA LEU A 326 -9.07 -1.60 6.54
C LEU A 326 -8.21 -0.97 7.66
N ILE A 327 -8.58 0.22 8.15
CA ILE A 327 -7.80 0.87 9.22
C ILE A 327 -7.86 0.06 10.52
N ASP A 328 -9.03 -0.48 10.88
CA ASP A 328 -9.17 -1.35 12.05
C ASP A 328 -8.39 -2.66 11.86
N LEU A 329 -8.38 -3.25 10.65
CA LEU A 329 -7.55 -4.41 10.35
C LEU A 329 -6.07 -4.11 10.56
N LEU A 330 -5.59 -2.95 10.10
CA LEU A 330 -4.19 -2.56 10.26
C LEU A 330 -3.84 -2.25 11.73
N ARG A 331 -4.77 -1.69 12.51
CA ARG A 331 -4.60 -1.50 13.96
C ARG A 331 -4.48 -2.83 14.70
N ILE A 332 -5.37 -3.79 14.40
CA ILE A 332 -5.31 -5.14 14.98
C ILE A 332 -4.02 -5.85 14.54
N THR A 333 -3.57 -5.62 13.31
CA THR A 333 -2.26 -6.13 12.83
C THR A 333 -1.11 -5.56 13.66
N SER A 334 -1.12 -4.24 13.94
CA SER A 334 -0.13 -3.59 14.80
C SER A 334 -0.16 -4.12 16.24
N GLU A 335 -1.35 -4.33 16.79
CA GLU A 335 -1.54 -4.91 18.13
C GLU A 335 -0.93 -6.31 18.19
N ARG A 336 -1.25 -7.16 17.20
CA ARG A 336 -0.71 -8.51 17.10
C ARG A 336 0.81 -8.51 16.97
N LEU A 337 1.36 -7.64 16.12
CA LEU A 337 2.80 -7.49 15.93
C LEU A 337 3.53 -7.15 17.24
N SER A 338 2.92 -6.32 18.10
CA SER A 338 3.54 -5.92 19.38
C SER A 338 3.76 -7.08 20.36
N GLN A 339 3.03 -8.19 20.17
CA GLN A 339 3.15 -9.40 20.98
C GLN A 339 4.36 -10.26 20.60
N PHE A 340 4.96 -10.04 19.43
CA PHE A 340 6.12 -10.80 19.00
C PHE A 340 7.38 -10.39 19.78
N SER A 341 8.26 -11.35 19.99
CA SER A 341 9.65 -11.13 20.40
C SER A 341 10.47 -12.37 20.05
N ASN A 342 11.75 -12.17 19.74
CA ASN A 342 12.67 -13.28 19.50
C ASN A 342 13.47 -13.61 20.77
N VAL A 343 14.39 -14.56 20.65
CA VAL A 343 15.29 -14.99 21.74
C VAL A 343 16.17 -13.85 22.28
N SER A 344 16.47 -12.87 21.43
CA SER A 344 17.23 -11.66 21.77
C SER A 344 16.36 -10.55 22.38
N GLN A 345 15.08 -10.83 22.65
CA GLN A 345 14.08 -9.88 23.15
C GLN A 345 13.81 -8.69 22.22
N GLU A 346 14.16 -8.81 20.94
CA GLU A 346 13.88 -7.77 19.96
C GLU A 346 12.38 -7.69 19.70
N LYS A 347 11.92 -6.47 19.47
CA LYS A 347 10.54 -6.08 19.20
C LYS A 347 10.43 -5.50 17.80
N GLN A 348 9.21 -5.44 17.30
CA GLN A 348 8.90 -4.80 16.03
C GLN A 348 7.58 -4.04 16.17
N THR A 349 7.52 -2.86 15.59
CA THR A 349 6.30 -2.09 15.39
C THR A 349 6.11 -1.83 13.90
N CYS A 350 4.90 -1.49 13.47
CA CYS A 350 4.63 -1.11 12.07
C CYS A 350 4.21 0.36 11.98
N ASN A 351 4.29 0.94 10.78
CA ASN A 351 3.86 2.30 10.53
C ASN A 351 2.76 2.33 9.47
N ILE A 352 1.66 3.05 9.74
CA ILE A 352 0.54 3.22 8.83
C ILE A 352 0.46 4.70 8.44
N GLU A 353 0.59 4.97 7.15
CA GLU A 353 0.52 6.30 6.58
C GLU A 353 -0.72 6.40 5.69
N MET A 354 -1.49 7.48 5.84
CA MET A 354 -2.68 7.77 5.04
C MET A 354 -2.47 9.07 4.27
N ARG A 355 -2.56 9.03 2.93
CA ARG A 355 -2.52 10.24 2.10
C ARG A 355 -3.91 10.53 1.55
N HIS A 356 -4.56 11.52 2.17
CA HIS A 356 -5.91 11.99 1.84
C HIS A 356 -6.93 10.83 1.69
N LEU A 357 -6.91 9.88 2.64
CA LEU A 357 -7.89 8.80 2.73
C LEU A 357 -8.94 9.14 3.80
N TYR A 358 -10.14 9.53 3.38
CA TYR A 358 -11.21 9.97 4.28
C TYR A 358 -12.48 9.10 4.21
N LYS A 359 -12.51 8.12 3.29
CA LYS A 359 -13.61 7.15 3.19
C LYS A 359 -13.20 5.80 3.75
N ARG A 360 -14.17 5.10 4.35
CA ARG A 360 -14.00 3.76 4.89
C ARG A 360 -13.83 2.72 3.78
N ILE A 361 -13.08 1.65 4.07
CA ILE A 361 -12.79 0.54 3.15
C ILE A 361 -13.20 -0.76 3.84
N TYR A 362 -14.20 -1.44 3.29
CA TYR A 362 -14.60 -2.79 3.70
C TYR A 362 -14.42 -3.74 2.51
N PHE A 363 -13.71 -4.86 2.72
CA PHE A 363 -13.46 -5.83 1.65
C PHE A 363 -14.69 -6.66 1.28
N ASN A 364 -15.60 -6.86 2.24
CA ASN A 364 -16.86 -7.57 2.05
C ASN A 364 -16.71 -8.94 1.33
N PRO A 365 -15.87 -9.86 1.84
CA PRO A 365 -15.65 -11.16 1.22
C PRO A 365 -16.92 -12.03 1.23
N GLY A 366 -17.06 -12.97 0.29
CA GLY A 366 -18.12 -13.96 0.30
C GLY A 366 -19.51 -13.48 -0.15
N LEU A 367 -19.69 -12.22 -0.55
CA LEU A 367 -21.01 -11.74 -0.96
C LEU A 367 -21.50 -12.38 -2.27
N PRO A 368 -22.81 -12.69 -2.36
CA PRO A 368 -23.42 -13.20 -3.58
C PRO A 368 -23.27 -12.18 -4.71
N GLU A 369 -23.11 -12.68 -5.94
CA GLU A 369 -23.15 -11.81 -7.11
C GLU A 369 -24.49 -11.09 -7.15
N ALA A 370 -24.45 -9.77 -7.29
CA ALA A 370 -25.67 -9.03 -7.60
C ALA A 370 -26.17 -9.59 -8.93
N LYS A 371 -27.28 -10.34 -8.89
CA LYS A 371 -27.97 -10.77 -10.11
C LYS A 371 -28.16 -9.51 -10.94
N SER A 372 -27.52 -9.45 -12.10
CA SER A 372 -27.78 -8.41 -13.08
C SER A 372 -29.28 -8.45 -13.33
N SER A 373 -29.99 -7.44 -12.83
CA SER A 373 -31.38 -7.25 -13.21
C SER A 373 -31.34 -7.01 -14.70
N PRO A 374 -32.07 -7.76 -15.54
CA PRO A 374 -32.10 -7.44 -16.95
C PRO A 374 -32.70 -6.04 -17.06
N LYS A 375 -31.86 -5.05 -17.42
CA LYS A 375 -32.34 -3.78 -17.97
C LYS A 375 -32.91 -4.07 -19.35
N GLY A 376 -34.08 -4.69 -19.36
CA GLY A 376 -34.92 -4.88 -20.52
C GLY A 376 -36.24 -4.20 -20.25
N LEU A 377 -36.32 -2.91 -20.60
CA LEU A 377 -37.58 -2.22 -20.77
C LEU A 377 -38.30 -2.90 -21.95
N ARG A 378 -38.97 -4.02 -21.69
CA ARG A 378 -40.00 -4.53 -22.60
C ARG A 378 -41.16 -3.56 -22.50
N ARG A 379 -41.20 -2.58 -23.41
CA ARG A 379 -42.45 -1.95 -23.82
C ARG A 379 -43.37 -3.07 -24.31
N SER A 380 -44.38 -3.39 -23.52
CA SER A 380 -45.54 -4.13 -24.00
C SER A 380 -46.23 -3.28 -25.06
N GLN A 381 -45.97 -3.58 -26.33
CA GLN A 381 -46.89 -3.21 -27.40
C GLN A 381 -48.09 -4.14 -27.31
N SER A 382 -49.09 -3.73 -26.54
CA SER A 382 -50.46 -4.19 -26.68
C SER A 382 -51.30 -3.09 -26.08
N ASP A 383 -51.65 -2.11 -26.93
CA ASP A 383 -52.84 -1.25 -26.85
C ASP A 383 -52.73 -0.23 -28.00
N LEU A 384 -53.11 -0.68 -29.20
CA LEU A 384 -53.46 0.21 -30.31
C LEU A 384 -54.97 0.42 -30.26
N PRO A 385 -55.47 1.66 -30.20
CA PRO A 385 -56.90 1.92 -30.33
C PRO A 385 -57.37 1.74 -31.77
N ASP A 386 -58.53 1.11 -31.87
CA ASP A 386 -59.26 0.68 -33.05
C ASP A 386 -59.52 1.82 -34.05
N SER A 387 -59.33 1.55 -35.35
CA SER A 387 -59.59 2.50 -36.44
C SER A 387 -61.08 2.49 -36.81
N PRO A 388 -61.74 3.65 -37.09
CA PRO A 388 -63.15 3.64 -37.47
C PRO A 388 -63.36 3.08 -38.88
N ARG A 389 -64.21 2.05 -38.98
CA ARG A 389 -64.73 1.46 -40.22
C ARG A 389 -65.39 2.53 -41.10
N ARG A 390 -64.83 2.78 -42.29
CA ARG A 390 -65.52 3.49 -43.38
C ARG A 390 -66.60 2.58 -43.99
N ARG A 391 -67.85 2.96 -43.76
CA ARG A 391 -69.05 2.41 -44.39
C ARG A 391 -69.09 2.89 -45.85
N ARG A 392 -68.94 1.99 -46.82
CA ARG A 392 -69.27 2.26 -48.23
C ARG A 392 -70.80 2.17 -48.38
N GLN A 393 -71.44 3.27 -48.71
CA GLN A 393 -72.77 3.30 -49.32
C GLN A 393 -72.61 3.63 -50.81
N SER A 394 -73.38 2.91 -51.62
CA SER A 394 -73.51 3.00 -53.07
C SER A 394 -74.80 3.75 -53.45
N ALA A 395 -74.70 4.72 -54.38
CA ALA A 395 -75.75 5.24 -55.28
C ALA A 395 -75.03 6.24 -56.22
N ILE A 396 -74.93 6.02 -57.55
CA ILE A 396 -75.90 6.23 -58.64
C ILE A 396 -76.18 7.73 -58.93
N GLY A 397 -76.03 8.13 -60.21
CA GLY A 397 -76.54 9.35 -60.87
C GLY A 397 -75.44 10.32 -61.30
N GLU A 398 -75.09 10.38 -62.59
CA GLU A 398 -75.58 11.36 -63.62
C GLU A 398 -74.92 12.74 -63.43
N GLU A 399 -73.94 13.09 -64.27
CA GLU A 399 -74.02 13.82 -65.56
C GLU A 399 -73.78 15.33 -65.38
N ASP A 400 -73.25 15.94 -66.44
CA ASP A 400 -72.99 17.37 -66.68
C ASP A 400 -71.76 18.00 -66.01
N ASP A 401 -71.04 18.95 -66.60
CA ASP A 401 -70.75 19.33 -67.98
C ASP A 401 -69.64 20.39 -67.90
N TYR A 402 -68.87 20.51 -68.98
CA TYR A 402 -68.18 21.72 -69.46
C TYR A 402 -67.12 22.48 -68.62
N SER A 403 -65.95 22.63 -69.30
CA SER A 403 -65.13 23.86 -69.43
C SER A 403 -64.42 24.40 -68.17
N ASP A 404 -63.25 25.02 -68.21
CA ASP A 404 -62.32 25.43 -69.24
C ASP A 404 -61.07 25.97 -68.48
N ILE A 405 -59.89 25.88 -69.09
CA ILE A 405 -58.92 26.98 -69.32
C ILE A 405 -58.53 27.83 -68.07
N ASP A 406 -57.26 28.00 -67.66
CA ASP A 406 -56.07 28.35 -68.43
C ASP A 406 -54.80 28.25 -67.54
N GLN A 407 -53.67 28.01 -68.23
CA GLN A 407 -52.29 28.48 -68.01
C GLN A 407 -51.50 28.18 -66.73
#